data_AF-A0A964HWT2-F1
#
_entry.id   AF-A0A964HWT2-F1
#
_cell.length_a   1.000
_cell.length_b   1.000
_cell.length_c   1.000
_cell.angle_alpha   90.00
_cell.angle_beta   90.00
_cell.angle_gamma   90.00
#
_symmetry.space_group_name_H-M   'P 1'
#
loop_
_entity.id
_entity.type
_entity.pdbx_description
1 polymer ?
#
loop_
_entity_poly.entity_id
_entity_poly.type
_entity_poly.pdbx_seq_one_letter_code
_entity_poly.pdbx_strand_id
1 'polypeptide(L)'
;MTTTNPNSKILLLPIGAWEQHGPHLPFDTDTIIIDSVVTRALRDTQINADAFAIAPTIAISASDEHAGFPGTLSTGTEPLVQSVVAICRSASWS
;
A
#
# COMPACT_ATOMS: atom_id res chain seq x y z
N MET A 1 -26.16 0.66 12.25
CA MET A 1 -25.56 1.98 11.93
C MET A 1 -24.52 2.25 12.98
N THR A 2 -23.27 1.85 12.75
CA THR A 2 -22.15 2.18 13.63
C THR A 2 -21.84 3.67 13.44
N THR A 3 -21.96 4.43 14.51
CA THR A 3 -21.61 5.85 14.58
C THR A 3 -20.10 5.97 14.37
N THR A 4 -19.64 6.54 13.27
CA THR A 4 -18.23 6.87 13.08
C THR A 4 -17.86 7.93 14.11
N ASN A 5 -16.86 7.62 14.95
CA ASN A 5 -16.32 8.55 15.93
C ASN A 5 -15.69 9.73 15.14
N PRO A 6 -16.03 11.00 15.42
CA PRO A 6 -15.46 12.13 14.69
C PRO A 6 -13.94 12.30 14.84
N ASN A 7 -13.32 11.58 15.79
CA ASN A 7 -11.85 11.49 15.94
C ASN A 7 -11.23 10.25 15.27
N SER A 8 -12.01 9.45 14.56
CA SER A 8 -11.54 8.23 13.90
C SER A 8 -10.82 8.61 12.59
N LYS A 9 -9.64 8.01 12.37
CA LYS A 9 -8.77 8.32 11.23
C LYS A 9 -8.98 7.29 10.15
N ILE A 10 -8.92 7.68 8.89
CA ILE A 10 -8.90 6.74 7.77
C ILE A 10 -7.50 6.11 7.70
N LEU A 11 -7.40 4.78 7.87
CA LEU A 11 -6.16 4.07 7.59
C LEU A 11 -5.90 4.07 6.08
N LEU A 12 -4.75 4.61 5.69
CA LEU A 12 -4.23 4.51 4.33
C LEU A 12 -3.12 3.45 4.33
N LEU A 13 -3.35 2.34 3.62
CA LEU A 13 -2.40 1.24 3.45
C LEU A 13 -1.85 1.27 2.01
N PRO A 14 -0.65 1.81 1.79
CA PRO A 14 -0.03 1.79 0.48
C PRO A 14 0.44 0.37 0.13
N ILE A 15 0.27 -0.02 -1.13
CA ILE A 15 0.72 -1.31 -1.67
C ILE A 15 1.45 -1.03 -2.98
N GLY A 16 2.69 -1.50 -3.07
CA GLY A 16 3.47 -1.55 -4.30
C GLY A 16 3.83 -2.99 -4.63
N ALA A 17 4.95 -3.19 -5.34
CA ALA A 17 5.47 -4.49 -5.72
C ALA A 17 7.00 -4.45 -5.88
N TRP A 18 7.62 -5.62 -5.82
CA TRP A 18 9.03 -5.85 -6.14
C TRP A 18 9.11 -6.71 -7.38
N GLU A 19 8.97 -6.08 -8.55
CA GLU A 19 8.77 -6.78 -9.81
C GLU A 19 9.42 -6.10 -11.01
N GLN A 20 9.62 -6.89 -12.06
CA GLN A 20 10.33 -6.44 -13.26
C GLN A 20 9.49 -5.47 -14.10
N HIS A 21 10.01 -4.25 -14.30
CA HIS A 21 9.39 -3.19 -15.10
C HIS A 21 10.11 -2.93 -16.45
N GLY A 22 10.73 -3.97 -17.00
CA GLY A 22 11.59 -3.85 -18.18
C GLY A 22 12.99 -3.31 -17.85
N PRO A 23 13.86 -3.10 -18.84
CA PRO A 23 15.29 -2.83 -18.61
C PRO A 23 15.61 -1.42 -18.09
N HIS A 24 14.61 -0.57 -17.90
CA HIS A 24 14.78 0.87 -17.71
C HIS A 24 14.25 1.38 -16.37
N LEU A 25 13.46 0.58 -15.68
CA LEU A 25 12.82 0.94 -14.42
C LEU A 25 13.29 -0.02 -13.30
N PRO A 26 13.42 0.48 -12.06
CA PRO A 26 13.84 -0.35 -10.94
C PRO A 26 12.71 -1.28 -10.48
N PHE A 27 13.06 -2.30 -9.69
CA PHE A 27 12.10 -3.29 -9.18
C PHE A 27 11.03 -2.69 -8.26
N ASP A 28 11.34 -1.61 -7.55
CA ASP A 28 10.48 -0.93 -6.59
C ASP A 28 9.68 0.23 -7.22
N THR A 29 9.52 0.22 -8.55
CA THR A 29 8.79 1.28 -9.28
C THR A 29 7.43 1.56 -8.66
N ASP A 30 6.66 0.53 -8.35
CA ASP A 30 5.34 0.68 -7.75
C ASP A 30 5.38 1.30 -6.36
N THR A 31 6.36 0.91 -5.54
CA THR A 31 6.59 1.49 -4.21
C THR A 31 6.94 2.97 -4.32
N ILE A 32 7.84 3.34 -5.23
CA ILE A 32 8.21 4.74 -5.48
C ILE A 32 6.98 5.56 -5.90
N ILE A 33 6.14 5.02 -6.78
CA ILE A 33 4.94 5.71 -7.27
C ILE A 33 3.95 5.91 -6.13
N ILE A 34 3.58 4.86 -5.39
CA ILE A 34 2.55 4.96 -4.36
C ILE A 34 3.00 5.87 -3.20
N ASP A 35 4.27 5.77 -2.78
CA ASP A 35 4.83 6.64 -1.74
C ASP A 35 4.82 8.11 -2.18
N SER A 36 5.11 8.38 -3.46
CA SER A 36 5.06 9.71 -4.04
C SER A 36 3.63 10.25 -4.11
N VAL A 37 2.65 9.41 -4.49
CA VAL A 37 1.23 9.78 -4.53
C VAL A 37 0.74 10.14 -3.14
N VAL A 38 0.99 9.29 -2.14
CA VAL A 38 0.58 9.53 -0.75
C VAL A 38 1.23 10.80 -0.20
N THR A 39 2.54 10.96 -0.40
CA THR A 39 3.27 12.15 0.07
C THR A 39 2.75 13.43 -0.56
N ARG A 40 2.43 13.42 -1.85
CA ARG A 40 1.90 14.60 -2.55
C ARG A 40 0.47 14.90 -2.15
N ALA A 41 -0.39 13.89 -2.06
CA ALA A 41 -1.79 14.05 -1.66
C ALA A 41 -1.92 14.68 -0.26
N LEU A 42 -1.10 14.24 0.69
CA LEU A 42 -1.13 14.77 2.06
C LEU A 42 -0.51 16.17 2.22
N ARG A 43 0.19 16.66 1.20
CA ARG A 43 0.68 18.05 1.14
C ARG A 43 -0.31 18.99 0.46
N ASP A 44 -1.35 18.45 -0.19
CA ASP A 44 -2.39 19.27 -0.80
C ASP A 44 -3.22 19.95 0.28
N THR A 45 -3.30 21.28 0.23
CA THR A 45 -4.07 22.09 1.18
C THR A 45 -5.58 21.80 1.17
N GLN A 46 -6.09 21.14 0.12
CA GLN A 46 -7.48 20.69 0.05
C GLN A 46 -7.73 19.40 0.85
N ILE A 47 -6.68 18.70 1.26
CA ILE A 47 -6.76 17.44 2.00
C ILE A 47 -6.49 17.70 3.48
N ASN A 48 -7.41 17.27 4.34
CA ASN A 48 -7.16 17.23 5.78
C ASN A 48 -6.24 16.04 6.11
N ALA A 49 -4.93 16.25 6.10
CA ALA A 49 -3.94 15.20 6.37
C ALA A 49 -4.13 14.54 7.75
N ASP A 50 -4.63 15.27 8.75
CA ASP A 50 -4.88 14.74 10.09
C ASP A 50 -6.00 13.70 10.15
N ALA A 51 -6.86 13.66 9.12
CA ALA A 51 -7.90 12.65 8.95
C ALA A 51 -7.34 11.27 8.57
N PHE A 52 -6.05 11.15 8.26
CA PHE A 52 -5.43 9.91 7.81
C PHE A 52 -4.39 9.37 8.80
N ALA A 53 -4.32 8.05 8.92
CA ALA A 53 -3.20 7.33 9.51
C ALA A 53 -2.53 6.51 8.41
N ILE A 54 -1.23 6.71 8.19
CA ILE A 54 -0.51 6.08 7.08
C ILE A 54 0.22 4.85 7.62
N ALA A 55 -0.10 3.67 7.09
CA ALA A 55 0.67 2.46 7.36
C ALA A 55 1.94 2.42 6.49
N PRO A 56 2.96 1.64 6.89
CA PRO A 56 4.08 1.33 6.02
C PRO A 56 3.61 0.67 4.71
N THR A 57 4.29 0.99 3.62
CA THR A 57 4.02 0.41 2.30
C THR A 57 4.35 -1.08 2.27
N ILE A 58 3.40 -1.88 1.76
CA ILE A 58 3.67 -3.28 1.40
C ILE A 58 4.45 -3.26 0.08
N ALA A 59 5.77 -3.44 0.16
CA ALA A 59 6.67 -3.33 -0.99
C ALA A 59 6.85 -4.64 -1.79
N ILE A 60 6.46 -5.78 -1.21
CA ILE A 60 6.42 -7.08 -1.91
C ILE A 60 4.97 -7.54 -1.86
N SER A 61 4.33 -7.66 -3.02
CA SER A 61 2.93 -8.05 -3.15
C SER A 61 2.78 -9.21 -4.13
N ALA A 62 1.60 -9.36 -4.73
CA ALA A 62 1.32 -10.45 -5.67
C ALA A 62 1.77 -10.04 -7.07
N SER A 63 2.82 -10.70 -7.55
CA SER A 63 3.51 -10.42 -8.82
C SER A 63 3.85 -11.72 -9.57
N ASP A 64 2.97 -12.72 -9.47
CA ASP A 64 3.22 -14.08 -9.98
C ASP A 64 3.37 -14.10 -11.52
N GLU A 65 2.74 -13.17 -12.22
CA GLU A 65 2.89 -12.94 -13.65
C GLU A 65 4.32 -12.53 -14.05
N HIS A 66 5.09 -12.00 -13.09
CA HIS A 66 6.50 -11.62 -13.27
C HIS A 66 7.49 -12.68 -12.76
N ALA A 67 7.03 -13.87 -12.34
CA ALA A 67 7.88 -14.92 -11.76
C ALA A 67 8.97 -15.46 -12.71
N GLY A 68 8.80 -15.27 -14.04
CA GLY A 68 9.80 -15.65 -15.04
C GLY A 68 11.01 -14.71 -15.11
N PHE A 69 10.99 -13.56 -14.42
CA PHE A 69 12.06 -12.57 -14.44
C PHE A 69 12.94 -12.67 -13.20
N PRO A 70 14.27 -12.89 -13.35
CA PRO A 70 15.18 -12.94 -12.21
C PRO A 70 15.13 -11.66 -11.37
N GLY A 71 14.96 -11.82 -10.06
CA GLY A 71 14.91 -10.70 -9.10
C GLY A 71 13.51 -10.32 -8.63
N THR A 72 12.43 -10.71 -9.34
CA THR A 72 11.06 -10.54 -8.87
C THR A 72 10.83 -11.32 -7.58
N LEU A 73 10.16 -10.68 -6.61
CA LEU A 73 9.71 -11.31 -5.38
C LEU A 73 8.19 -11.16 -5.33
N SER A 74 7.49 -12.29 -5.20
CA SER A 74 6.03 -12.32 -5.09
C SER A 74 5.63 -13.00 -3.79
N THR A 75 4.68 -12.42 -3.07
CA THR A 75 3.99 -13.10 -1.96
C THR A 75 2.96 -14.09 -2.46
N GLY A 76 2.52 -13.96 -3.71
CA GLY A 76 1.29 -14.55 -4.23
C GLY A 76 0.02 -13.88 -3.70
N THR A 77 -1.08 -14.11 -4.40
CA THR A 77 -2.39 -13.48 -4.09
C THR A 77 -2.92 -13.85 -2.72
N GLU A 78 -2.91 -15.15 -2.38
CA GLU A 78 -3.52 -15.61 -1.13
C GLU A 78 -2.80 -15.04 0.12
N PRO A 79 -1.45 -15.09 0.24
CA PRO A 79 -0.77 -14.47 1.38
C PRO A 79 -0.94 -12.95 1.46
N LEU A 80 -1.01 -12.25 0.31
CA LEU A 80 -1.29 -10.81 0.27
C LEU A 80 -2.69 -10.52 0.84
N VAL A 81 -3.71 -11.25 0.40
CA VAL A 81 -5.09 -11.09 0.90
C VAL A 81 -5.17 -11.32 2.40
N GLN A 82 -4.56 -12.39 2.90
CA GLN A 82 -4.54 -12.68 4.34
C GLN A 82 -3.87 -11.55 5.13
N SER A 83 -2.76 -11.01 4.62
CA SER A 83 -2.05 -9.89 5.25
C SER A 83 -2.89 -8.61 5.29
N VAL A 84 -3.49 -8.23 4.16
CA VAL A 84 -4.36 -7.05 4.08
C VAL A 84 -5.56 -7.18 5.01
N VAL A 85 -6.22 -8.34 5.02
CA VAL A 85 -7.36 -8.60 5.91
C VAL A 85 -6.95 -8.53 7.39
N ALA A 86 -5.80 -9.10 7.76
CA ALA A 86 -5.29 -9.04 9.12
C ALA A 86 -4.98 -7.60 9.57
N ILE A 87 -4.36 -6.79 8.69
CA ILE A 87 -4.09 -5.38 8.95
C ILE A 87 -5.40 -4.60 9.14
N CYS A 88 -6.35 -4.75 8.22
CA CYS A 88 -7.65 -4.07 8.31
C CYS A 88 -8.43 -4.46 9.58
N ARG A 89 -8.40 -5.74 9.98
CA ARG A 89 -9.02 -6.17 11.24
C ARG A 89 -8.34 -5.56 12.47
N SER A 90 -7.01 -5.43 12.45
CA SER A 90 -6.25 -4.76 13.53
C SER A 90 -6.45 -3.25 13.56
N ALA A 91 -6.94 -2.66 12.47
CA ALA A 91 -7.21 -1.23 12.35
C ALA A 91 -8.57 -0.83 12.93
N SER A 92 -9.19 -1.64 13.80
CA SER A 92 -10.51 -1.34 14.38
C SER A 92 -10.55 -0.06 15.24
N TRP A 93 -9.39 0.54 15.51
CA TRP A 93 -9.24 1.83 16.20
C TRP A 93 -9.40 3.03 15.25
N SER A 94 -9.34 2.81 13.94
CA SER A 94 -9.39 3.81 12.89
C SER A 94 -10.83 4.16 12.52
#